data_AF-A0A3L7RNB0-F1
#
_entry.id   AF-A0A3L7RNB0-F1
#
_cell.length_a   1.000
_cell.length_b   1.000
_cell.length_c   1.000
_cell.angle_alpha   90.00
_cell.angle_beta   90.00
_cell.angle_gamma   90.00
#
_symmetry.space_group_name_H-M   'P 1'
#
loop_
_entity.id
_entity.type
_entity.pdbx_description
1 polymer ?
#
loop_
_entity_poly.entity_id
_entity_poly.type
_entity_poly.pdbx_seq_one_letter_code
_entity_poly.pdbx_strand_id
1 'polypeptide(L)'
;MITHAGGLAFEDLSVGDRWQSEPRTIEIRDIEQFAQLTGDHDRLHTDEEFASQGPFGKPVAHGMLGMSILAGLSSTAPLVQTAALIEVRNWSFCKPIFPGDTLRAVTEVVDLKSHGRRHGQVHWVRQLLNQRGEKVQEGTLVTLVMRGKPLSTRPVRTDSAHGDLMTRAVPAPVGPASIDSAPVCLDPVESATVELAHEKLTHEKFLLGGNSLPESVSIRSE
;
A
#
# COMPACT_ATOMS: atom_id res chain seq x y z
N MET A 1 15.96 9.45 -23.31
CA MET A 1 15.83 8.09 -22.74
C MET A 1 16.63 8.05 -21.46
N ILE A 2 15.99 8.15 -20.30
CA ILE A 2 16.66 8.09 -19.00
C ILE A 2 16.86 6.60 -18.67
N THR A 3 18.03 6.07 -19.02
CA THR A 3 18.48 4.76 -18.56
C THR A 3 18.70 4.86 -17.06
N HIS A 4 17.86 4.23 -16.24
CA HIS A 4 18.06 4.16 -14.79
C HIS A 4 19.22 3.20 -14.50
N ALA A 5 20.45 3.72 -14.50
CA ALA A 5 21.58 3.00 -13.95
C ALA A 5 21.38 2.89 -12.43
N GLY A 6 20.87 1.75 -11.93
CA GLY A 6 20.92 1.45 -10.50
C GLY A 6 19.84 0.50 -9.94
N GLY A 7 18.73 0.26 -10.63
CA GLY A 7 17.65 -0.59 -10.13
C GLY A 7 17.61 -1.99 -10.77
N LEU A 8 17.09 -2.98 -10.03
CA LEU A 8 16.84 -4.34 -10.53
C LEU A 8 15.83 -4.32 -11.68
N ALA A 9 16.17 -4.95 -12.80
CA ALA A 9 15.24 -5.25 -13.88
C ALA A 9 14.45 -6.54 -13.57
N PHE A 10 13.46 -6.86 -14.40
CA PHE A 10 12.64 -8.06 -14.21
C PHE A 10 13.46 -9.35 -14.19
N GLU A 11 14.50 -9.44 -15.02
CA GLU A 11 15.38 -10.61 -15.10
C GLU A 11 16.32 -10.78 -13.90
N ASP A 12 16.49 -9.74 -13.08
CA ASP A 12 17.34 -9.78 -11.89
C ASP A 12 16.59 -10.30 -10.65
N LEU A 13 15.27 -10.53 -10.76
CA LEU A 13 14.40 -10.96 -9.67
C LEU A 13 14.15 -12.47 -9.72
N SER A 14 14.10 -13.10 -8.56
CA SER A 14 13.73 -14.50 -8.37
C SER A 14 12.60 -14.63 -7.33
N VAL A 15 11.74 -15.63 -7.52
CA VAL A 15 10.75 -15.98 -6.49
C VAL A 15 11.48 -16.39 -5.21
N GLY A 16 11.00 -15.88 -4.08
CA GLY A 16 11.63 -16.03 -2.76
C GLY A 16 12.62 -14.93 -2.40
N ASP A 17 12.98 -14.03 -3.32
CA ASP A 17 13.80 -12.88 -2.97
C ASP A 17 13.06 -11.98 -1.98
N ARG A 18 13.78 -11.55 -0.93
CA ARG A 18 13.21 -10.81 0.20
C ARG A 18 14.12 -9.69 0.66
N TRP A 19 13.52 -8.53 0.92
CA TRP A 19 14.21 -7.34 1.41
C TRP A 19 13.47 -6.69 2.57
N GLN A 20 14.21 -5.90 3.34
CA GLN A 20 13.68 -5.08 4.41
C GLN A 20 14.19 -3.65 4.23
N SER A 21 13.32 -2.65 4.40
CA SER A 21 13.69 -1.24 4.35
C SER A 21 14.41 -0.79 5.62
N GLU A 22 15.07 0.37 5.52
CA GLU A 22 15.39 1.16 6.70
C GLU A 22 14.11 1.55 7.45
N PRO A 23 14.17 1.71 8.78
CA PRO A 23 13.03 2.11 9.59
C PRO A 23 12.73 3.61 9.45
N ARG A 24 11.46 3.98 9.61
CA ARG A 24 10.99 5.37 9.71
C ARG A 24 10.01 5.51 10.86
N THR A 25 10.24 6.49 11.74
CA THR A 25 9.27 6.86 12.79
C THR A 25 8.18 7.74 12.23
N ILE A 26 6.94 7.47 12.63
CA ILE A 26 5.75 8.23 12.22
C ILE A 26 5.48 9.28 13.26
N GLU A 27 5.41 10.53 12.83
CA GLU A 27 5.11 11.67 13.71
C GLU A 27 3.64 12.09 13.57
N ILE A 28 3.14 12.82 14.55
CA ILE A 28 1.79 13.43 14.46
C ILE A 28 1.67 14.33 13.22
N ARG A 29 2.76 15.01 12.86
CA ARG A 29 2.85 15.85 11.66
C ARG A 29 2.60 15.06 10.38
N ASP A 30 3.00 13.78 10.31
CA ASP A 30 2.73 12.96 9.13
C ASP A 30 1.22 12.77 8.93
N ILE A 31 0.48 12.58 10.02
CA ILE A 31 -0.97 12.42 10.03
C ILE A 31 -1.66 13.72 9.60
N GLU A 32 -1.24 14.84 10.19
CA GLU A 32 -1.75 16.17 9.83
C GLU A 32 -1.49 16.49 8.36
N GLN A 33 -0.27 16.28 7.87
CA GLN A 33 0.09 16.53 6.48
C GLN A 33 -0.66 15.61 5.52
N PHE A 34 -0.88 14.34 5.89
CA PHE A 34 -1.65 13.42 5.08
C PHE A 34 -3.12 13.83 5.00
N ALA A 35 -3.71 14.28 6.12
CA ALA A 35 -5.06 14.85 6.13
C ALA A 35 -5.16 16.05 5.17
N GLN A 36 -4.20 16.99 5.24
CA GLN A 36 -4.17 18.14 4.33
C GLN A 36 -3.97 17.75 2.87
N LEU A 37 -3.12 16.76 2.60
CA LEU A 37 -2.83 16.29 1.24
C LEU A 37 -4.05 15.59 0.60
N THR A 38 -4.79 14.81 1.39
CA THR A 38 -5.87 13.97 0.89
C THR A 38 -7.27 14.59 1.06
N GLY A 39 -7.41 15.56 1.95
CA GLY A 39 -8.69 16.11 2.40
C GLY A 39 -9.40 15.25 3.44
N ASP A 40 -8.80 14.14 3.89
CA ASP A 40 -9.37 13.26 4.92
C ASP A 40 -9.08 13.82 6.32
N HIS A 41 -10.01 14.61 6.81
CA HIS A 41 -10.01 15.22 8.14
C HIS A 41 -10.90 14.47 9.15
N ASP A 42 -11.04 13.15 9.03
CA ASP A 42 -11.75 12.39 10.07
C ASP A 42 -11.16 12.71 11.46
N ARG A 43 -12.05 12.96 12.42
CA ARG A 43 -11.70 13.34 13.80
C ARG A 43 -10.91 12.23 14.50
N LEU A 44 -11.08 10.98 14.09
CA LEU A 44 -10.27 9.86 14.56
C LEU A 44 -8.75 10.10 14.39
N HIS A 45 -8.37 10.83 13.33
CA HIS A 45 -6.98 11.08 12.99
C HIS A 45 -6.48 12.44 13.48
N THR A 46 -7.38 13.41 13.66
CA THR A 46 -7.01 14.83 13.75
C THR A 46 -7.46 15.53 15.03
N ASP A 47 -8.33 14.91 15.84
CA ASP A 47 -8.90 15.48 17.05
C ASP A 47 -8.56 14.61 18.26
N GLU A 48 -7.65 15.10 19.10
CA GLU A 48 -7.17 14.39 20.29
C GLU A 48 -8.27 14.16 21.33
N GLU A 49 -9.16 15.15 21.54
CA GLU A 49 -10.26 15.04 22.50
C GLU A 49 -11.25 13.97 22.04
N PHE A 50 -11.64 14.00 20.77
CA PHE A 50 -12.51 12.98 20.19
C PHE A 50 -11.89 11.59 20.25
N ALA A 51 -10.63 11.45 19.82
CA ALA A 51 -9.96 10.16 19.78
C ALA A 51 -9.71 9.57 21.17
N SER A 52 -9.54 10.41 22.21
CA SER A 52 -9.39 9.98 23.61
C SER A 52 -10.60 9.22 24.15
N GLN A 53 -11.80 9.51 23.63
CA GLN A 53 -13.05 8.85 23.99
C GLN A 53 -13.33 7.60 23.13
N GLY A 54 -12.50 7.37 22.10
CA GLY A 54 -12.64 6.27 21.15
C GLY A 54 -11.91 4.99 21.58
N PRO A 55 -12.06 3.91 20.80
CA PRO A 55 -11.51 2.59 21.14
C PRO A 55 -9.97 2.53 21.17
N PHE A 56 -9.30 3.50 20.57
CA PHE A 56 -7.83 3.57 20.55
C PHE A 56 -7.24 4.52 21.61
N GLY A 57 -8.08 5.32 22.27
CA GLY A 57 -7.70 6.24 23.35
C GLY A 57 -6.80 7.41 22.96
N LYS A 58 -6.44 7.55 21.68
CA LYS A 58 -5.64 8.64 21.10
C LYS A 58 -5.71 8.61 19.57
N PRO A 59 -5.30 9.68 18.87
CA PRO A 59 -5.27 9.70 17.41
C PRO A 59 -4.43 8.55 16.83
N VAL A 60 -4.96 7.94 15.76
CA VAL A 60 -4.28 6.91 14.97
C VAL A 60 -4.00 7.46 13.58
N ALA A 61 -2.95 6.99 12.92
CA ALA A 61 -2.67 7.34 11.53
C ALA A 61 -3.74 6.78 10.59
N HIS A 62 -4.01 7.48 9.49
CA HIS A 62 -4.85 6.97 8.40
C HIS A 62 -4.31 5.62 7.91
N GLY A 63 -5.21 4.67 7.64
CA GLY A 63 -4.80 3.38 7.04
C GLY A 63 -4.01 3.61 5.74
N MET A 64 -4.50 4.52 4.89
CA MET A 64 -3.84 4.86 3.62
C MET A 64 -2.48 5.55 3.81
N LEU A 65 -2.27 6.32 4.88
CA LEU A 65 -0.96 6.88 5.20
C LEU A 65 0.06 5.75 5.41
N GLY A 66 -0.29 4.70 6.16
CA GLY A 66 0.56 3.52 6.35
C GLY A 66 0.93 2.86 5.02
N MET A 67 -0.03 2.70 4.11
CA MET A 67 0.23 2.12 2.78
C MET A 67 1.12 3.02 1.90
N SER A 68 0.93 4.35 1.96
CA SER A 68 1.79 5.32 1.28
C SER A 68 3.22 5.30 1.83
N ILE A 69 3.40 5.19 3.15
CA ILE A 69 4.71 5.02 3.79
C ILE A 69 5.38 3.73 3.32
N LEU A 70 4.64 2.62 3.30
CA LEU A 70 5.15 1.34 2.81
C LEU A 70 5.62 1.43 1.35
N ALA A 71 4.89 2.14 0.48
CA ALA A 71 5.31 2.37 -0.89
C ALA A 71 6.63 3.15 -0.97
N GLY A 72 6.80 4.20 -0.15
CA GLY A 72 8.05 4.96 -0.04
C GLY A 72 9.21 4.11 0.47
N LEU A 73 9.02 3.40 1.59
CA LEU A 73 10.03 2.52 2.19
C LEU A 73 10.46 1.38 1.26
N SER A 74 9.53 0.84 0.47
CA SER A 74 9.83 -0.24 -0.48
C SER A 74 10.50 0.25 -1.77
N SER A 75 10.57 1.56 -2.02
CA SER A 75 11.13 2.11 -3.26
C SER A 75 12.65 1.95 -3.38
N THR A 76 13.34 1.75 -2.25
CA THR A 76 14.80 1.60 -2.19
C THR A 76 15.23 0.23 -1.64
N ALA A 77 14.29 -0.62 -1.22
CA ALA A 77 14.55 -1.91 -0.59
C ALA A 77 13.70 -3.05 -1.19
N PRO A 78 14.03 -3.52 -2.41
CA PRO A 78 15.15 -3.08 -3.25
C PRO A 78 14.75 -1.94 -4.19
N LEU A 79 15.74 -1.23 -4.73
CA LEU A 79 15.52 -0.34 -5.86
C LEU A 79 15.20 -1.18 -7.11
N VAL A 80 13.95 -1.13 -7.57
CA VAL A 80 13.47 -1.88 -8.76
C VAL A 80 13.11 -0.89 -9.87
N GLN A 81 13.35 -1.26 -11.12
CA GLN A 81 12.88 -0.52 -12.30
C GLN A 81 11.37 -0.68 -12.51
N THR A 82 10.58 -0.28 -11.52
CA THR A 82 9.12 -0.36 -11.56
C THR A 82 8.57 0.67 -12.54
N ALA A 83 7.82 0.20 -13.54
CA ALA A 83 7.12 1.04 -14.50
C ALA A 83 5.76 1.51 -13.97
N ALA A 84 5.05 0.63 -13.26
CA ALA A 84 3.73 0.93 -12.70
C ALA A 84 3.37 -0.02 -11.56
N LEU A 85 2.64 0.49 -10.56
CA LEU A 85 1.80 -0.32 -9.68
C LEU A 85 0.45 -0.52 -10.38
N ILE A 86 0.07 -1.77 -10.64
CA ILE A 86 -1.13 -2.08 -11.43
C ILE A 86 -2.22 -2.75 -10.62
N GLU A 87 -1.91 -3.29 -9.43
CA GLU A 87 -2.90 -3.96 -8.61
C GLU A 87 -2.50 -4.00 -7.13
N VAL A 88 -3.52 -3.98 -6.28
CA VAL A 88 -3.45 -4.23 -4.84
C VAL A 88 -4.45 -5.34 -4.54
N ARG A 89 -4.01 -6.42 -3.89
CA ARG A 89 -4.82 -7.59 -3.57
C ARG A 89 -4.72 -7.93 -2.09
N ASN A 90 -5.82 -8.41 -1.51
CA ASN A 90 -5.87 -8.97 -0.16
C ASN A 90 -5.19 -8.09 0.90
N TRP A 91 -5.35 -6.76 0.80
CA TRP A 91 -4.73 -5.82 1.73
C TRP A 91 -5.50 -5.77 3.04
N SER A 92 -4.78 -5.89 4.16
CA SER A 92 -5.34 -5.93 5.51
C SER A 92 -4.70 -4.87 6.41
N PHE A 93 -5.54 -4.14 7.15
CA PHE A 93 -5.13 -3.20 8.19
C PHE A 93 -5.16 -3.93 9.55
N CYS A 94 -4.04 -4.58 9.89
CA CYS A 94 -3.97 -5.56 10.97
C CYS A 94 -3.98 -4.91 12.36
N LYS A 95 -3.29 -3.77 12.51
CA LYS A 95 -3.18 -3.03 13.77
C LYS A 95 -3.13 -1.52 13.50
N PRO A 96 -3.63 -0.69 14.44
CA PRO A 96 -3.49 0.76 14.33
C PRO A 96 -2.00 1.15 14.34
N ILE A 97 -1.69 2.23 13.63
CA ILE A 97 -0.38 2.89 13.64
C ILE A 97 -0.55 4.15 14.47
N PHE A 98 0.29 4.31 15.50
CA PHE A 98 0.24 5.48 16.36
C PHE A 98 1.39 6.45 16.05
N PRO A 99 1.22 7.75 16.35
CA PRO A 99 2.35 8.66 16.48
C PRO A 99 3.42 8.08 17.42
N GLY A 100 4.67 8.10 16.98
CA GLY A 100 5.82 7.51 17.65
C GLY A 100 6.13 6.06 17.26
N ASP A 101 5.26 5.37 16.51
CA ASP A 101 5.61 4.05 15.98
C ASP A 101 6.70 4.15 14.91
N THR A 102 7.64 3.21 14.94
CA THR A 102 8.71 3.10 13.95
C THR A 102 8.42 1.94 13.01
N LEU A 103 8.19 2.25 11.74
CA LEU A 103 7.76 1.30 10.73
C LEU A 103 8.91 0.89 9.81
N ARG A 104 8.91 -0.38 9.40
CA ARG A 104 9.77 -0.90 8.33
C ARG A 104 8.94 -1.75 7.36
N ALA A 105 9.25 -1.66 6.08
CA ALA A 105 8.64 -2.50 5.06
C ALA A 105 9.46 -3.78 4.87
N VAL A 106 8.77 -4.91 4.75
CA VAL A 106 9.32 -6.17 4.27
C VAL A 106 8.63 -6.49 2.95
N THR A 107 9.41 -6.81 1.93
CA THR A 107 8.91 -7.14 0.60
C THR A 107 9.49 -8.47 0.14
N GLU A 108 8.66 -9.34 -0.42
CA GLU A 108 9.02 -10.65 -0.95
C GLU A 108 8.41 -10.86 -2.35
N VAL A 109 9.20 -11.39 -3.28
CA VAL A 109 8.70 -11.82 -4.60
C VAL A 109 8.06 -13.20 -4.48
N VAL A 110 6.77 -13.29 -4.77
CA VAL A 110 6.03 -14.58 -4.70
C VAL A 110 5.65 -15.13 -6.06
N ASP A 111 5.63 -14.31 -7.10
CA ASP A 111 5.33 -14.75 -8.46
C ASP A 111 5.93 -13.79 -9.51
N LEU A 112 6.36 -14.35 -10.63
CA LEU A 112 6.97 -13.65 -11.77
C LEU A 112 6.30 -14.10 -13.06
N LYS A 113 5.65 -13.18 -13.77
CA LYS A 113 4.98 -13.47 -15.05
C LYS A 113 5.54 -12.60 -16.16
N SER A 114 5.72 -13.18 -17.33
CA SER A 114 6.04 -12.37 -18.51
C SER A 114 4.87 -11.44 -18.86
N HIS A 115 5.15 -10.19 -19.24
CA HIS A 115 4.12 -9.23 -19.63
C HIS A 115 4.54 -8.41 -20.86
N GLY A 116 4.21 -8.94 -22.04
CA GLY A 116 4.61 -8.36 -23.31
C GLY A 116 6.13 -8.31 -23.49
N ARG A 117 6.61 -7.45 -24.38
CA ARG A 117 8.04 -7.40 -24.78
C ARG A 117 8.91 -6.55 -23.85
N ARG A 118 8.35 -5.55 -23.18
CA ARG A 118 9.12 -4.53 -22.43
C ARG A 118 9.09 -4.71 -20.92
N HIS A 119 8.17 -5.53 -20.40
CA HIS A 119 7.95 -5.66 -18.97
C HIS A 119 7.79 -7.13 -18.55
N GLY A 120 7.94 -7.35 -17.25
CA GLY A 120 7.36 -8.49 -16.57
C GLY A 120 6.47 -8.01 -15.43
N GLN A 121 5.51 -8.83 -15.05
CA GLN A 121 4.65 -8.62 -13.91
C GLN A 121 5.28 -9.30 -12.69
N VAL A 122 5.44 -8.55 -11.61
CA VAL A 122 5.98 -9.06 -10.35
C VAL A 122 4.90 -8.96 -9.28
N HIS A 123 4.64 -10.07 -8.59
CA HIS A 123 3.74 -10.13 -7.46
C HIS A 123 4.57 -10.10 -6.19
N TRP A 124 4.29 -9.09 -5.37
CA TRP A 124 5.01 -8.82 -4.14
C TRP A 124 4.08 -9.09 -2.96
N VAL A 125 4.48 -9.94 -2.02
CA VAL A 125 3.90 -9.86 -0.67
C VAL A 125 4.64 -8.76 0.07
N ARG A 126 3.90 -7.83 0.65
CA ARG A 126 4.45 -6.74 1.47
C ARG A 126 3.83 -6.71 2.85
N GLN A 127 4.67 -6.45 3.83
CA GLN A 127 4.30 -6.28 5.22
C GLN A 127 4.88 -4.97 5.74
N LEU A 128 4.08 -4.23 6.50
CA LEU A 128 4.52 -3.10 7.30
C LEU A 128 4.61 -3.55 8.74
N LEU A 129 5.79 -3.48 9.32
CA LEU A 129 6.07 -3.93 10.68
C LEU A 129 6.39 -2.73 11.57
N ASN A 130 5.88 -2.71 12.80
CA ASN A 130 6.26 -1.72 13.80
C ASN A 130 7.54 -2.11 14.56
N GLN A 131 7.99 -1.27 15.49
CA GLN A 131 9.19 -1.46 16.32
C GLN A 131 9.18 -2.74 17.17
N ARG A 132 8.00 -3.30 17.45
CA ARG A 132 7.83 -4.58 18.17
C ARG A 132 7.83 -5.80 17.25
N GLY A 133 7.96 -5.60 15.94
CA GLY A 133 7.88 -6.66 14.94
C GLY A 133 6.46 -7.12 14.62
N GLU A 134 5.46 -6.37 15.05
CA GLU A 134 4.06 -6.70 14.76
C GLU A 134 3.68 -6.18 13.38
N LYS A 135 2.94 -6.99 12.62
CA LYS A 135 2.33 -6.57 11.36
C LYS A 135 1.24 -5.55 11.64
N VAL A 136 1.40 -4.34 11.11
CA VAL A 136 0.37 -3.30 11.15
C VAL A 136 -0.45 -3.29 9.86
N GLN A 137 0.17 -3.61 8.73
CA GLN A 137 -0.51 -3.82 7.45
C GLN A 137 0.19 -4.90 6.65
N GLU A 138 -0.55 -5.61 5.81
CA GLU A 138 0.02 -6.53 4.83
C GLU A 138 -0.89 -6.76 3.63
N GLY A 139 -0.32 -7.27 2.55
CA GLY A 139 -1.07 -7.75 1.40
C GLY A 139 -0.18 -7.96 0.19
N THR A 140 -0.79 -8.12 -0.97
CA THR A 140 -0.05 -8.30 -2.23
C THR A 140 -0.15 -7.04 -3.09
N LEU A 141 0.98 -6.58 -3.62
CA LEU A 141 1.01 -5.59 -4.70
C LEU A 141 1.51 -6.25 -5.97
N VAL A 142 0.98 -5.81 -7.11
CA VAL A 142 1.41 -6.29 -8.42
C VAL A 142 1.95 -5.12 -9.21
N THR A 143 3.21 -5.21 -9.64
CA THR A 143 3.86 -4.16 -10.44
C THR A 143 4.26 -4.67 -11.82
N LEU A 144 4.34 -3.74 -12.76
CA LEU A 144 5.09 -3.93 -13.99
C LEU A 144 6.51 -3.47 -13.77
N VAL A 145 7.48 -4.32 -14.08
CA VAL A 145 8.91 -4.05 -13.97
C VAL A 145 9.53 -4.08 -15.35
N MET A 146 10.38 -3.10 -15.65
CA MET A 146 11.11 -3.02 -16.91
C MET A 146 11.98 -4.26 -17.10
N ARG A 147 11.96 -4.83 -18.31
CA ARG A 147 12.96 -5.79 -18.73
C ARG A 147 14.27 -5.08 -19.03
N GLY A 148 15.39 -5.73 -18.73
CA GLY A 148 16.71 -5.30 -19.18
C GLY A 148 16.75 -5.16 -20.71
N LYS A 149 17.75 -4.42 -21.23
CA LYS A 149 17.98 -4.41 -22.69
C LYS A 149 18.06 -5.87 -23.16
N PRO A 150 17.31 -6.27 -24.21
CA PRO A 150 17.55 -7.55 -24.84
C PRO A 150 19.04 -7.58 -25.19
N LEU A 151 19.75 -8.65 -24.82
CA LEU A 151 21.03 -8.92 -25.47
C LEU A 151 20.72 -8.91 -26.97
N SER A 152 21.28 -7.95 -27.69
CA SER A 152 21.10 -7.87 -29.13
C SER A 152 21.60 -9.17 -29.71
N THR A 153 20.69 -10.04 -30.15
CA THR A 153 21.03 -11.21 -30.97
C THR A 153 21.38 -10.70 -32.37
N ARG A 154 22.50 -9.97 -32.49
CA ARG A 154 23.19 -9.91 -33.77
C ARG A 154 23.77 -11.30 -34.01
N PRO A 155 23.62 -11.89 -35.21
CA PRO A 155 24.31 -13.13 -35.53
C PRO A 155 25.80 -12.92 -35.26
N VAL A 156 26.37 -13.83 -34.46
CA VAL A 156 27.81 -13.87 -34.19
C VAL A 156 28.48 -14.03 -35.54
N ARG A 157 29.15 -12.98 -36.00
CA ARG A 157 30.13 -13.10 -37.08
C ARG A 157 31.31 -13.83 -36.44
N THR A 158 31.47 -15.10 -36.75
CA THR A 158 32.61 -15.90 -36.30
C THR A 158 33.86 -15.41 -37.01
N ASP A 159 34.51 -14.41 -36.44
CA ASP A 159 35.92 -14.19 -36.70
C ASP A 159 36.67 -14.89 -35.57
N SER A 160 37.35 -15.96 -35.97
CA SER A 160 38.26 -16.75 -35.15
C SER A 160 39.32 -15.85 -34.52
N ALA A 161 39.44 -15.85 -33.19
CA ALA A 161 40.62 -16.38 -32.48
C ALA A 161 40.68 -15.89 -31.00
N HIS A 162 41.24 -16.76 -30.14
CA HIS A 162 41.65 -16.57 -28.73
C HIS A 162 40.48 -16.39 -27.74
N GLY A 163 40.26 -17.22 -26.71
CA GLY A 163 41.19 -17.95 -25.86
C GLY A 163 41.09 -17.37 -24.45
N ASP A 164 40.13 -17.85 -23.64
CA ASP A 164 40.36 -18.36 -22.28
C ASP A 164 39.08 -18.55 -21.45
N LEU A 165 39.17 -19.59 -20.64
CA LEU A 165 38.16 -20.27 -19.83
C LEU A 165 37.91 -19.49 -18.51
N MET A 166 36.65 -19.35 -18.08
CA MET A 166 36.25 -19.48 -16.66
C MET A 166 34.75 -19.77 -16.57
N THR A 167 34.42 -21.01 -16.21
CA THR A 167 33.07 -21.53 -16.03
C THR A 167 32.59 -21.25 -14.60
N ARG A 168 31.36 -20.74 -14.41
CA ARG A 168 30.68 -20.78 -13.10
C ARG A 168 29.49 -21.72 -13.17
N ALA A 169 29.46 -22.71 -12.29
CA ALA A 169 28.39 -23.70 -12.20
C ALA A 169 27.07 -23.07 -11.71
N VAL A 170 25.97 -23.49 -12.34
CA VAL A 170 24.59 -23.17 -11.96
C VAL A 170 24.00 -24.41 -11.26
N PRO A 171 23.48 -24.32 -10.04
CA PRO A 171 22.77 -25.44 -9.43
C PRO A 171 21.37 -25.59 -10.03
N ALA A 172 20.90 -26.83 -10.11
CA ALA A 172 19.64 -27.21 -10.74
C ALA A 172 18.40 -26.64 -10.00
N PRO A 173 17.30 -26.36 -10.70
CA PRO A 173 16.08 -25.84 -10.10
C PRO A 173 15.37 -26.90 -9.23
N VAL A 174 15.01 -26.52 -8.01
CA VAL A 174 14.08 -27.26 -7.15
C VAL A 174 12.65 -26.80 -7.51
N GLY A 175 11.75 -27.76 -7.72
CA GLY A 175 10.41 -27.54 -8.27
C GLY A 175 9.46 -26.68 -7.42
N PRO A 176 8.30 -26.29 -7.98
CA PRO A 176 7.40 -25.32 -7.36
C PRO A 176 6.71 -25.90 -6.12
N ALA A 177 6.86 -25.21 -4.98
CA ALA A 177 5.96 -25.39 -3.85
C ALA A 177 4.62 -24.71 -4.16
N SER A 178 3.54 -25.48 -4.09
CA SER A 178 2.17 -25.04 -4.30
C SER A 178 1.76 -24.01 -3.25
N ILE A 179 1.30 -22.83 -3.68
CA ILE A 179 0.71 -21.83 -2.80
C ILE A 179 -0.80 -22.04 -2.84
N ASP A 180 -1.31 -22.85 -1.92
CA ASP A 180 -2.72 -22.84 -1.58
C ASP A 180 -2.88 -22.18 -0.20
N SER A 181 -3.71 -21.15 -0.14
CA SER A 181 -4.19 -20.45 1.06
C SER A 181 -3.14 -20.05 2.12
N ALA A 182 -2.51 -18.88 1.96
CA ALA A 182 -1.93 -18.18 3.11
C ALA A 182 -3.09 -17.54 3.92
N PRO A 183 -3.11 -17.68 5.26
CA PRO A 183 -4.22 -17.23 6.08
C PRO A 183 -4.28 -15.70 6.10
N VAL A 184 -5.48 -15.16 5.81
CA VAL A 184 -5.88 -13.81 6.21
C VAL A 184 -5.59 -13.71 7.71
N CYS A 185 -4.95 -12.64 8.17
CA CYS A 185 -4.87 -12.37 9.61
C CYS A 185 -6.29 -12.18 10.15
N LEU A 186 -6.87 -13.25 10.66
CA LEU A 186 -8.03 -13.22 11.53
C LEU A 186 -7.64 -13.90 12.83
N ASP A 187 -7.73 -13.14 13.91
CA ASP A 187 -8.18 -13.57 15.23
C ASP A 187 -8.59 -12.32 16.04
N PRO A 188 -9.49 -12.47 17.03
CA PRO A 188 -10.71 -11.67 17.13
C PRO A 188 -10.50 -10.34 17.83
N VAL A 189 -11.08 -9.27 17.27
CA VAL A 189 -11.61 -8.21 18.12
C VAL A 189 -12.98 -8.72 18.55
N GLU A 190 -13.15 -9.00 19.85
CA GLU A 190 -14.48 -9.17 20.44
C GLU A 190 -15.39 -8.06 19.92
N SER A 191 -16.55 -8.46 19.39
CA SER A 191 -17.50 -7.58 18.74
C SER A 191 -17.96 -6.47 19.70
N ALA A 192 -17.33 -5.30 19.62
CA ALA A 192 -18.00 -4.06 19.97
C ALA A 192 -18.87 -3.69 18.77
N THR A 193 -20.13 -4.10 18.83
CA THR A 193 -21.18 -3.72 17.88
C THR A 193 -21.18 -2.20 17.76
N VAL A 194 -20.71 -1.67 16.63
CA VAL A 194 -20.95 -0.27 16.27
C VAL A 194 -22.38 -0.21 15.75
N GLU A 195 -23.33 -0.20 16.69
CA GLU A 195 -24.69 0.23 16.40
C GLU A 195 -24.64 1.75 16.28
N LEU A 196 -24.47 2.24 15.04
CA LEU A 196 -24.62 3.65 14.70
C LEU A 196 -26.02 4.08 15.14
N ALA A 197 -26.05 4.88 16.21
CA ALA A 197 -27.21 5.61 16.67
C ALA A 197 -27.65 6.60 15.57
N HIS A 198 -28.44 6.09 14.63
CA HIS A 198 -29.10 6.85 13.59
C HIS A 198 -30.58 6.98 13.91
N GLU A 199 -30.91 7.43 15.12
CA GLU A 199 -32.27 7.89 15.45
C GLU A 199 -32.27 8.68 16.76
N LYS A 200 -32.38 10.01 16.63
CA LYS A 200 -33.14 10.95 17.51
C LYS A 200 -32.63 12.39 17.33
N LEU A 201 -32.87 12.95 16.14
CA LEU A 201 -33.17 14.37 16.01
C LEU A 201 -34.49 14.53 15.25
N THR A 202 -35.56 14.29 16.00
CA THR A 202 -36.83 15.05 15.98
C THR A 202 -37.41 15.47 14.62
N HIS A 203 -38.22 14.57 14.04
CA HIS A 203 -39.44 14.96 13.31
C HIS A 203 -40.63 14.48 14.14
N GLU A 204 -41.13 15.31 15.05
CA GLU A 204 -42.54 15.39 15.50
C GLU A 204 -42.66 16.28 16.74
N LYS A 205 -42.77 17.59 16.49
CA LYS A 205 -43.55 18.49 17.35
C LYS A 205 -43.88 19.78 16.60
N PHE A 206 -44.65 19.66 15.53
CA PHE A 206 -45.43 20.82 15.05
C PHE A 206 -46.64 20.40 14.22
N LEU A 207 -47.60 19.72 14.86
CA LEU A 207 -49.00 19.86 14.50
C LEU A 207 -49.78 19.92 15.81
N LEU A 208 -50.19 21.13 16.19
CA LEU A 208 -51.50 21.48 16.77
C LEU A 208 -51.51 23.00 17.06
N GLY A 209 -52.38 23.76 16.37
CA GLY A 209 -52.84 25.09 16.77
C GLY A 209 -52.38 26.26 15.89
N GLY A 210 -53.22 26.67 14.93
CA GLY A 210 -52.92 27.74 13.97
C GLY A 210 -53.11 29.17 14.46
N ASN A 211 -52.68 30.15 13.67
CA ASN A 211 -53.53 31.18 13.06
C ASN A 211 -52.74 32.08 12.10
N SER A 212 -53.40 32.51 11.02
CA SER A 212 -53.14 33.70 10.18
C SER A 212 -51.81 33.83 9.39
N LEU A 213 -51.91 33.69 8.07
CA LEU A 213 -51.02 34.29 7.07
C LEU A 213 -51.50 35.72 6.73
N PRO A 214 -50.61 36.68 6.42
CA PRO A 214 -50.94 37.77 5.52
C PRO A 214 -50.34 37.56 4.11
N GLU A 215 -51.04 38.15 3.16
CA GLU A 215 -50.98 37.98 1.70
C GLU A 215 -49.68 38.43 1.01
N SER A 216 -49.58 37.92 -0.22
CA SER A 216 -48.64 38.15 -1.31
C SER A 216 -48.04 39.55 -1.52
N VAL A 217 -46.78 39.59 -1.93
CA VAL A 217 -46.25 40.62 -2.85
C VAL A 217 -45.45 39.95 -3.97
N SER A 218 -45.93 40.17 -5.19
CA SER A 218 -45.33 39.75 -6.47
C SER A 218 -44.14 40.65 -6.83
N ILE A 219 -43.01 40.06 -7.24
CA ILE A 219 -41.94 40.79 -7.92
C ILE A 219 -41.88 40.28 -9.37
N ARG A 220 -42.13 41.18 -10.32
CA ARG A 220 -41.98 40.97 -11.77
C ARG A 220 -40.51 41.03 -12.15
N SER A 221 -40.14 40.21 -13.11
CA SER A 221 -38.89 40.24 -13.86
C SER A 221 -38.89 41.34 -14.92
N GLU A 222 -37.83 42.14 -14.95
CA GLU A 222 -37.16 42.64 -16.16
C GLU A 222 -35.65 42.44 -16.01
#